data_AF-A0A7Y4VUE8-F1
#
_entry.id   AF-A0A7Y4VUE8-F1
#
_cell.length_a   1.000
_cell.length_b   1.000
_cell.length_c   1.000
_cell.angle_alpha   90.00
_cell.angle_beta   90.00
_cell.angle_gamma   90.00
#
_symmetry.space_group_name_H-M   'P 1'
#
loop_
_entity.id
_entity.type
_entity.pdbx_description
1 polymer ?
#
loop_
_entity_poly.entity_id
_entity_poly.type
_entity_poly.pdbx_seq_one_letter_code
_entity_poly.pdbx_strand_id
1 'polypeptide(L)' 'MISLGSVHLRNGESQDSLLKRFRKKVVKSGVLSTIRNKRWFISKSEQRRMEKKKAIRRIKRKSFKDTE' A
#
# COMPACT_ATOMS: atom_id res chain seq x y z
N MET A 1 9.87 -11.13 -6.59
CA MET A 1 10.88 -10.94 -5.52
C MET A 1 10.58 -9.62 -4.82
N ILE A 2 10.28 -9.60 -3.53
CA ILE A 2 9.97 -8.35 -2.82
C ILE A 2 11.30 -7.63 -2.56
N SER A 3 11.60 -6.59 -3.34
CA SER A 3 12.81 -5.78 -3.14
C SER A 3 12.61 -4.82 -1.97
N LEU A 4 13.44 -4.93 -0.93
CA LEU A 4 13.59 -3.84 0.04
C LEU A 4 14.13 -2.63 -0.73
N GLY A 5 13.40 -1.52 -0.66
CA GLY A 5 13.73 -0.33 -1.43
C GLY A 5 14.99 0.34 -0.91
N SER A 6 16.17 0.04 -1.46
CA SER A 6 17.39 0.79 -1.17
C SER A 6 17.33 2.19 -1.79
N VAL A 7 17.90 3.19 -1.12
CA VAL A 7 18.10 4.54 -1.67
C VAL A 7 19.55 4.95 -1.45
N HIS A 8 20.14 5.61 -2.45
CA HIS A 8 21.45 6.24 -2.35
C HIS A 8 21.27 7.74 -2.18
N LEU A 9 22.18 8.35 -1.41
CA LEU A 9 22.27 9.79 -1.22
C LEU A 9 22.64 10.45 -2.56
N ARG A 10 21.93 11.51 -2.91
CA ARG A 10 22.24 12.34 -4.08
C ARG A 10 23.09 13.54 -3.67
N ASN A 11 23.91 14.06 -4.58
CA ASN A 11 24.72 15.25 -4.31
C ASN A 11 23.81 16.44 -3.97
N GLY A 12 24.10 17.12 -2.85
CA GLY A 12 23.33 18.27 -2.37
C GLY A 12 21.98 17.91 -1.72
N GLU A 13 21.67 16.63 -1.52
CA GLU A 13 20.43 16.21 -0.86
C GLU A 13 20.56 16.27 0.67
N SER A 14 19.54 16.81 1.35
CA SER A 14 19.45 16.75 2.81
C SER A 14 19.02 15.36 3.30
N GLN A 15 19.45 15.00 4.51
CA GLN A 15 19.14 13.70 5.11
C GLN A 15 17.62 13.45 5.23
N ASP A 16 16.82 14.49 5.49
CA ASP A 16 15.37 14.37 5.57
C ASP A 16 14.72 14.05 4.22
N SER A 17 15.22 14.65 3.12
CA SER A 17 14.78 14.33 1.76
C SER A 17 15.05 12.86 1.41
N LEU A 18 16.23 12.36 1.78
CA LEU A 18 16.60 10.96 1.58
C LEU A 18 15.64 10.02 2.31
N LEU A 19 15.33 10.30 3.57
CA LEU A 19 14.38 9.52 4.37
C LEU A 19 12.96 9.55 3.79
N LYS A 20 12.50 10.70 3.30
CA LYS A 20 11.20 10.82 2.62
C LYS A 20 11.13 9.93 1.38
N ARG A 21 12.19 9.89 0.57
CA ARG A 21 12.28 9.01 -0.61
C ARG A 21 12.30 7.54 -0.22
N PHE A 22 13.08 7.17 0.79
CA PHE A 22 13.11 5.81 1.31
C PHE A 22 11.71 5.34 1.73
N ARG A 23 11.01 6.14 2.55
CA ARG A 23 9.64 5.83 2.99
C ARG A 23 8.70 5.66 1.79
N LYS A 24 8.75 6.57 0.80
CA LYS A 24 7.96 6.44 -0.43
C LYS A 24 8.26 5.15 -1.19
N LYS A 25 9.54 4.75 -1.30
CA LYS A 25 9.96 3.52 -1.97
C LYS A 25 9.47 2.27 -1.23
N VAL A 26 9.53 2.25 0.10
CA VAL A 26 9.02 1.16 0.95
C VAL A 26 7.49 1.04 0.86
N VAL A 27 6.77 2.16 0.87
CA VAL A 27 5.32 2.16 0.69
C VAL A 27 4.94 1.67 -0.72
N LYS A 28 5.66 2.13 -1.75
CA LYS A 28 5.44 1.70 -3.14
C LYS A 28 5.73 0.21 -3.35
N SER A 29 6.73 -0.36 -2.68
CA SER A 29 7.03 -1.79 -2.79
C SER A 29 5.96 -2.68 -2.14
N GLY A 30 5.11 -2.13 -1.27
CA GLY A 30 3.98 -2.84 -0.68
C GLY A 30 4.36 -3.93 0.33
N VAL A 31 5.66 -4.09 0.65
CA VAL A 31 6.20 -5.17 1.51
C VAL A 31 5.46 -5.29 2.84
N LEU A 32 5.19 -4.16 3.49
CA LEU A 32 4.49 -4.13 4.78
C LEU A 32 3.03 -4.59 4.66
N SER A 33 2.36 -4.28 3.54
CA SER A 33 0.98 -4.73 3.30
C SER A 33 0.95 -6.23 3.04
N THR A 34 1.88 -6.76 2.25
CA THR A 34 1.97 -8.20 1.99
C THR A 34 2.23 -8.98 3.27
N ILE A 35 3.18 -8.55 4.10
CA ILE A 35 3.46 -9.22 5.38
C ILE A 35 2.23 -9.18 6.29
N ARG A 36 1.55 -8.02 6.40
CA ARG A 36 0.34 -7.88 7.20
C ARG A 36 -0.77 -8.83 6.74
N ASN A 37 -0.98 -8.97 5.43
CA ASN A 37 -1.99 -9.86 4.87
C ASN A 37 -1.64 -11.34 5.05
N LYS A 38 -0.35 -11.68 5.13
CA LYS A 38 0.15 -13.05 5.35
C LYS A 38 0.31 -13.42 6.82
N ARG A 39 0.14 -12.47 7.76
CA ARG A 39 0.38 -12.67 9.19
C ARG A 39 -0.53 -13.74 9.80
N TRP A 40 -1.76 -13.85 9.32
CA TRP A 40 -2.76 -14.79 9.81
C TRP A 40 -3.36 -15.55 8.64
N PHE A 41 -3.68 -16.82 8.85
CA PHE A 41 -4.44 -17.59 7.87
C PHE A 41 -5.86 -17.04 7.76
N ILE A 42 -6.29 -16.83 6.51
CA ILE A 42 -7.65 -16.42 6.18
C ILE A 42 -8.14 -17.40 5.11
N SER A 43 -9.32 -17.97 5.33
CA SER A 43 -9.91 -18.90 4.37
C SER A 43 -10.24 -18.19 3.05
N LYS A 44 -10.25 -18.94 1.94
CA LYS A 44 -10.58 -18.40 0.61
C LYS A 44 -11.98 -17.77 0.58
N SER A 45 -12.94 -18.31 1.33
CA SER A 45 -14.29 -17.76 1.42
C SER A 45 -14.29 -16.40 2.12
N GLU A 46 -13.57 -16.27 3.22
CA GLU A 46 -13.51 -15.01 3.97
C GLU A 46 -12.76 -13.92 3.20
N GLN A 47 -11.68 -14.29 2.49
CA GLN A 47 -11.01 -13.39 1.57
C GLN A 47 -11.97 -12.83 0.50
N ARG A 48 -12.76 -13.69 -0.17
CA ARG A 48 -13.74 -13.26 -1.17
C ARG A 48 -14.82 -12.33 -0.59
N ARG A 49 -15.30 -12.62 0.63
CA ARG A 49 -16.29 -11.76 1.32
C ARG A 49 -15.71 -10.38 1.60
N MET A 50 -14.48 -10.29 2.10
CA MET A 50 -13.80 -9.03 2.33
C MET A 50 -13.58 -8.23 1.05
N GLU A 51 -13.16 -8.89 -0.04
CA GLU A 51 -12.95 -8.27 -1.36
C GLU A 51 -14.26 -7.71 -1.94
N LYS A 52 -15.36 -8.49 -1.90
CA LYS A 52 -16.70 -8.02 -2.30
C LYS A 52 -17.13 -6.79 -1.51
N LYS A 53 -16.97 -6.82 -0.17
CA LYS A 53 -17.30 -5.68 0.70
C LYS A 53 -16.43 -4.46 0.41
N LYS A 54 -15.16 -4.63 0.03
CA LYS A 54 -14.25 -3.54 -0.38
C LYS A 54 -14.67 -2.95 -1.73
N ALA A 55 -15.05 -3.77 -2.71
CA ALA A 55 -15.51 -3.34 -4.02
C ALA A 55 -16.78 -2.48 -3.93
N ILE A 56 -17.80 -2.95 -3.20
CA ILE A 56 -19.05 -2.20 -2.99
C ILE A 56 -18.77 -0.83 -2.35
N ARG A 57 -17.91 -0.78 -1.32
CA ARG A 57 -17.54 0.49 -0.68
C ARG A 57 -16.81 1.43 -1.64
N ARG A 58 -15.95 0.92 -2.52
CA ARG A 58 -15.24 1.73 -3.51
C ARG A 58 -16.22 2.38 -4.49
N ILE A 59 -17.19 1.61 -4.99
CA ILE A 59 -18.23 2.12 -5.91
C ILE A 59 -19.06 3.21 -5.22
N LYS A 60 -19.54 2.94 -4.00
CA LYS A 60 -20.32 3.92 -3.21
C LYS A 60 -19.58 5.23 -2.95
N ARG A 61 -18.26 5.17 -2.71
CA ARG A 61 -17.46 6.40 -2.54
C ARG A 61 -17.28 7.17 -3.85
N LYS A 62 -17.17 6.46 -4.98
CA LYS A 62 -17.02 7.11 -6.29
C LYS A 62 -18.30 7.86 -6.66
N SER A 63 -19.46 7.23 -6.50
CA SER A 63 -20.74 7.86 -6.84
C SER A 63 -21.01 9.14 -6.04
N PHE A 64 -20.60 9.21 -4.77
CA PHE A 64 -20.75 10.40 -3.96
C PHE A 64 -19.90 11.58 -4.47
N LYS A 65 -18.68 11.31 -4.94
CA LYS A 65 -17.78 12.33 -5.48
C LYS A 65 -18.24 12.91 -6.82
N ASP A 66 -18.98 12.13 -7.61
CA ASP A 66 -19.46 12.56 -8.93
C ASP A 66 -20.75 13.42 -8.84
N THR A 67 -21.34 13.57 -7.64
CA THR A 67 -22.59 14.33 -7.40
C THR A 67 -22.35 15.71 -6.76
N GLU A 68 -21.10 16.05 -6.40
CA GLU A 68 -20.65 17.39 -5.99
C GLU A 68 -19.93 18.09 -7.15
#